data_AF-E4LJC6-F1
#
_entry.id   AF-E4LJC6-F1
#
_cell.length_a   1.000
_cell.length_b   1.000
_cell.length_c   1.000
_cell.angle_alpha   90.00
_cell.angle_beta   90.00
_cell.angle_gamma   90.00
#
_symmetry.space_group_name_H-M   'P 1'
#
loop_
_entity.id
_entity.type
_entity.pdbx_description
1 polymer ?
#
loop_
_entity_poly.entity_id
_entity_poly.type
_entity_poly.pdbx_seq_one_letter_code
_entity_poly.pdbx_strand_id
1 'polypeptide(L)'
;MGANRRGDGLQSALRPSSSQKNHKKSRKLTHRVTRMVSVGTTCHIACHTLDMVIYIIEKCKRQPPMGAIPAEVFSCRDGGEAMPRKPKRPCRMTGCPNLTDRKSCYCETHEKVVQRHYEHFSRGYDQHERYGSVWRRIRDRHLAGHPLCEMCKEQGRYVLATLVHHIRPLSDGGTHEESNLMSLCVSCHERIHQRCSGDR
;
A
#
# COMPACT_ATOMS: atom_id res chain seq x y z
N MET A 1 19.64 -52.35 -14.65
CA MET A 1 18.60 -51.86 -13.72
C MET A 1 19.19 -50.71 -12.92
N GLY A 2 19.11 -49.50 -13.46
CA GLY A 2 19.74 -48.30 -12.89
C GLY A 2 18.74 -47.51 -12.05
N ALA A 3 19.01 -47.39 -10.76
CA ALA A 3 18.28 -46.51 -9.85
C ALA A 3 18.84 -45.09 -9.97
N ASN A 4 18.03 -44.14 -10.43
CA ASN A 4 18.38 -42.72 -10.46
C ASN A 4 17.37 -41.95 -9.60
N ARG A 5 17.77 -41.65 -8.35
CA ARG A 5 17.01 -40.76 -7.44
C ARG A 5 17.43 -39.32 -7.73
N ARG A 6 16.56 -38.53 -8.36
CA ARG A 6 16.71 -37.07 -8.43
C ARG A 6 15.89 -36.46 -7.30
N GLY A 7 16.56 -35.85 -6.33
CA GLY A 7 15.95 -35.00 -5.32
C GLY A 7 15.87 -33.58 -5.84
N ASP A 8 14.66 -33.09 -6.10
CA ASP A 8 14.40 -31.70 -6.44
C ASP A 8 14.36 -30.86 -5.16
N GLY A 9 15.38 -30.01 -4.99
CA GLY A 9 15.47 -29.03 -3.91
C GLY A 9 14.54 -27.84 -4.17
N LEU A 10 13.54 -27.65 -3.31
CA LEU A 10 12.73 -26.43 -3.24
C LEU A 10 13.58 -25.22 -2.82
N GLN A 11 13.94 -24.36 -3.76
CA GLN A 11 14.43 -23.01 -3.45
C GLN A 11 13.27 -22.10 -3.07
N SER A 12 13.17 -21.79 -1.78
CA SER A 12 12.23 -20.81 -1.22
C SER A 12 12.74 -19.39 -1.49
N ALA A 13 12.11 -18.66 -2.42
CA ALA A 13 12.43 -17.26 -2.68
C ALA A 13 11.85 -16.35 -1.58
N LEU A 14 12.72 -15.86 -0.69
CA LEU A 14 12.37 -14.86 0.33
C LEU A 14 12.04 -13.50 -0.33
N ARG A 15 10.88 -12.94 -0.01
CA ARG A 15 10.45 -11.61 -0.44
C ARG A 15 11.26 -10.52 0.30
N PRO A 16 11.80 -9.49 -0.39
CA PRO A 16 12.56 -8.44 0.28
C PRO A 16 11.65 -7.47 1.06
N SER A 17 12.09 -7.14 2.28
CA SER A 17 11.41 -6.24 3.22
C SER A 17 11.31 -4.80 2.70
N SER A 18 10.19 -4.14 3.01
CA SER A 18 9.81 -2.77 2.62
C SER A 18 10.86 -1.70 2.93
N SER A 19 11.74 -1.95 3.91
CA SER A 19 12.81 -1.03 4.30
C SER A 19 13.88 -0.83 3.21
N GLN A 20 14.21 -1.87 2.44
CA GLN A 20 15.25 -1.82 1.40
C GLN A 20 14.84 -0.98 0.17
N LYS A 21 13.54 -0.81 -0.07
CA LYS A 21 13.02 -0.03 -1.20
C LYS A 21 13.16 1.48 -0.96
N ASN A 22 13.07 1.93 0.28
CA ASN A 22 13.18 3.34 0.66
C ASN A 22 14.62 3.87 0.52
N HIS A 23 15.63 3.06 0.86
CA HIS A 23 17.04 3.44 0.71
C HIS A 23 17.45 3.69 -0.75
N LYS A 24 16.93 2.91 -1.71
CA LYS A 24 17.23 3.09 -3.15
C LYS A 24 16.59 4.35 -3.75
N LYS A 25 15.46 4.81 -3.21
CA LYS A 25 14.78 6.03 -3.68
C LYS A 25 15.52 7.30 -3.22
N SER A 26 16.09 7.29 -2.01
CA SER A 26 16.83 8.42 -1.44
C SER A 26 18.15 8.71 -2.19
N ARG A 27 18.92 7.67 -2.55
CA ARG A 27 20.19 7.84 -3.31
C ARG A 27 20.02 8.39 -4.74
N LYS A 28 18.84 8.21 -5.38
CA LYS A 28 18.58 8.74 -6.72
C LYS A 28 18.26 10.24 -6.73
N LEU A 29 17.87 10.81 -5.58
CA LEU A 29 17.58 12.24 -5.46
C LEU A 29 18.85 13.07 -5.18
N THR A 30 19.81 12.50 -4.43
CA THR A 30 21.05 13.20 -4.05
C THR A 30 22.05 13.37 -5.19
N HIS A 31 21.97 12.56 -6.25
CA HIS A 31 22.91 12.61 -7.38
C HIS A 31 22.53 13.62 -8.48
N ARG A 32 21.33 14.22 -8.40
CA ARG A 32 20.79 15.13 -9.42
C ARG A 32 20.92 16.61 -9.04
N VAL A 33 21.29 16.91 -7.80
CA VAL A 33 21.43 18.28 -7.27
C VAL A 33 22.88 18.81 -7.40
N THR A 34 23.87 17.95 -7.59
CA THR A 34 25.31 18.31 -7.62
C THR A 34 25.91 18.50 -9.03
N ARG A 35 25.12 18.92 -10.03
CA ARG A 35 25.62 19.08 -11.41
C ARG A 35 25.31 20.43 -12.09
N MET A 36 25.19 21.49 -11.31
CA MET A 36 25.05 22.87 -11.82
C MET A 36 25.74 23.87 -10.89
N VAL A 37 27.07 23.92 -10.91
CA VAL A 37 27.89 25.13 -10.66
C VAL A 37 29.36 24.79 -10.89
N SER A 38 29.92 25.19 -12.03
CA SER A 38 31.37 25.29 -12.20
C SER A 38 31.72 26.36 -13.23
N VAL A 39 31.88 27.60 -12.78
CA VAL A 39 32.75 28.61 -13.41
C VAL A 39 33.18 29.60 -12.35
N GLY A 40 34.50 29.80 -12.22
CA GLY A 40 35.09 31.09 -11.83
C GLY A 40 35.31 31.36 -10.33
N THR A 41 36.54 31.09 -9.88
CA THR A 41 37.39 32.03 -9.10
C THR A 41 36.74 32.88 -8.01
N THR A 42 36.89 32.44 -6.75
CA THR A 42 37.29 33.25 -5.58
C THR A 42 37.68 32.31 -4.42
N CYS A 43 38.62 31.41 -4.70
CA CYS A 43 39.34 30.64 -3.69
C CYS A 43 40.40 31.58 -3.10
N HIS A 44 40.23 32.06 -1.86
CA HIS A 44 41.31 32.28 -0.86
C HIS A 44 40.86 33.10 0.37
N ILE A 45 39.72 33.82 0.33
CA ILE A 45 39.27 34.59 1.51
C ILE A 45 38.26 33.79 2.38
N ALA A 46 37.66 32.71 1.84
CA ALA A 46 36.69 31.88 2.56
C ALA A 46 37.28 30.70 3.35
N CYS A 47 38.61 30.55 3.42
CA CYS A 47 39.23 29.38 4.05
C CYS A 47 39.49 29.55 5.57
N HIS A 48 39.62 30.78 6.08
CA HIS A 48 39.90 31.00 7.51
C HIS A 48 38.67 30.95 8.43
N THR A 49 37.45 31.05 7.88
CA THR A 49 36.22 30.97 8.67
C THR A 49 35.75 29.54 8.89
N LEU A 50 36.17 28.58 8.04
CA LEU A 50 35.78 27.17 8.19
C LEU A 50 36.67 26.43 9.19
N ASP A 51 37.96 26.75 9.29
CA ASP A 51 38.85 26.17 10.32
C ASP A 51 38.48 26.62 11.75
N MET A 52 38.05 27.88 11.92
CA MET A 52 37.54 28.36 13.21
C MET A 52 36.21 27.70 13.61
N VAL A 53 35.33 27.42 12.64
CA VAL A 53 34.05 26.72 12.90
C VAL A 53 34.27 25.23 13.21
N ILE A 54 35.25 24.58 12.56
CA ILE A 54 35.63 23.19 12.89
C ILE A 54 36.26 23.12 14.29
N TYR A 55 37.14 24.07 14.66
CA TYR A 55 37.74 24.11 16.01
C TYR A 55 36.68 24.29 17.12
N ILE A 56 35.64 25.09 16.90
CA ILE A 56 34.52 25.25 17.84
C ILE A 56 33.65 23.97 17.90
N ILE A 57 33.36 23.34 16.75
CA ILE A 57 32.56 22.10 16.71
C ILE A 57 33.31 20.91 17.35
N GLU A 58 34.62 20.81 17.21
CA GLU A 58 35.43 19.75 17.85
C GLU A 58 35.59 19.96 19.36
N LYS A 59 35.76 21.20 19.84
CA LYS A 59 35.84 21.47 21.29
C LYS A 59 34.49 21.37 22.02
N CYS A 60 33.36 21.64 21.37
CA CYS A 60 32.04 21.48 21.98
C CYS A 60 31.58 20.01 22.14
N LYS A 61 32.26 19.04 21.52
CA LYS A 61 31.95 17.59 21.67
C LYS A 61 32.71 16.91 22.82
N ARG A 62 33.52 17.64 23.60
CA ARG A 62 34.34 17.09 24.70
C ARG A 62 34.17 17.80 26.04
N GLN A 63 32.99 18.33 26.33
CA GLN A 63 32.63 18.69 27.71
C GLN A 63 31.38 17.90 28.11
N PRO A 64 31.48 16.95 29.06
CA PRO A 64 30.31 16.32 29.62
C PRO A 64 29.48 17.39 30.35
N PRO A 65 28.13 17.37 30.25
CA PRO A 65 27.30 18.29 31.01
C PRO A 65 27.58 18.07 32.51
N MET A 66 27.93 19.15 33.21
CA MET A 66 27.99 19.19 34.67
C MET A 66 26.60 18.84 35.19
N GLY A 67 26.42 17.58 35.61
CA GLY A 67 25.12 17.03 36.01
C GLY A 67 24.78 15.66 35.43
N ALA A 68 25.67 15.00 34.69
CA ALA A 68 25.51 13.59 34.33
C ALA A 68 25.69 12.70 35.58
N ILE A 69 24.58 12.31 36.19
CA ILE A 69 24.51 11.26 37.21
C ILE A 69 25.04 9.98 36.56
N PRO A 70 26.05 9.29 37.14
CA PRO A 70 26.57 8.05 36.57
C PRO A 70 25.44 7.03 36.42
N ALA A 71 25.33 6.43 35.22
CA ALA A 71 24.34 5.41 34.86
C ALA A 71 24.68 4.04 35.47
N GLU A 72 24.92 4.05 36.78
CA GLU A 72 25.25 2.93 37.65
C GLU A 72 24.92 3.46 39.05
N VAL A 73 23.74 3.28 39.63
CA VAL A 73 23.03 2.04 39.91
C VAL A 73 21.55 2.39 40.09
N PHE A 74 20.74 2.17 39.05
CA PHE A 74 19.38 1.69 39.27
C PHE A 74 19.26 0.34 38.57
N SER A 75 20.11 -0.59 39.01
CA SER A 75 19.88 -2.00 38.74
C SER A 75 18.67 -2.41 39.57
N CYS A 76 17.47 -2.26 39.02
CA CYS A 76 16.39 -3.20 39.34
C CYS A 76 16.76 -4.54 38.71
N ARG A 77 17.78 -5.20 39.28
CA ARG A 77 17.95 -6.64 39.17
C ARG A 77 16.91 -7.25 40.08
N ASP A 78 16.07 -8.06 39.46
CA ASP A 78 15.38 -9.19 40.05
C ASP A 78 14.32 -8.89 41.10
N GLY A 79 13.15 -8.50 40.60
CA GLY A 79 11.87 -8.54 41.29
C GLY A 79 10.74 -8.59 40.29
N GLY A 80 10.64 -9.67 39.52
CA GLY A 80 9.55 -9.94 38.59
C GLY A 80 8.22 -10.17 39.30
N GLU A 81 7.74 -9.18 40.05
CA GLU A 81 6.38 -9.18 40.57
C GLU A 81 5.42 -8.92 39.40
N ALA A 82 4.56 -9.90 39.13
CA ALA A 82 3.60 -9.83 38.04
C ALA A 82 2.68 -8.63 38.22
N MET A 83 2.83 -7.61 37.36
CA MET A 83 1.87 -6.50 37.28
C MET A 83 0.44 -7.04 37.23
N PRO A 84 -0.48 -6.53 38.07
CA PRO A 84 -1.84 -7.05 38.15
C PRO A 84 -2.48 -6.98 36.77
N ARG A 85 -2.76 -8.15 36.20
CA ARG A 85 -3.38 -8.25 34.88
C ARG A 85 -4.81 -7.78 34.98
N LYS A 86 -5.25 -7.09 33.94
CA LYS A 86 -6.64 -6.69 33.79
C LYS A 86 -7.58 -7.90 33.98
N PRO A 87 -8.63 -7.79 34.81
CA PRO A 87 -9.59 -8.87 34.98
C PRO A 87 -10.16 -9.34 33.64
N LYS A 88 -10.40 -10.65 33.52
CA LYS A 88 -11.03 -11.22 32.34
C LYS A 88 -12.47 -10.69 32.23
N ARG A 89 -12.88 -10.36 31.01
CA ARG A 89 -14.20 -9.81 30.71
C ARG A 89 -15.11 -10.89 30.14
N PRO A 90 -16.42 -10.85 30.41
CA PRO A 90 -17.34 -11.75 29.72
C PRO A 90 -17.30 -11.53 28.21
N CYS A 91 -17.50 -12.60 27.45
CA CYS A 91 -17.65 -12.51 26.00
C CYS A 91 -18.85 -11.64 25.65
N ARG A 92 -18.69 -10.70 24.71
CA ARG A 92 -19.75 -9.78 24.26
C ARG A 92 -20.88 -10.48 23.48
N MET A 93 -20.68 -11.72 23.01
CA MET A 93 -21.74 -12.47 22.32
C MET A 93 -22.86 -12.81 23.30
N THR A 94 -24.11 -12.55 22.89
CA THR A 94 -25.30 -12.80 23.70
C THR A 94 -25.37 -14.25 24.18
N GLY A 95 -25.51 -14.46 25.49
CA GLY A 95 -25.65 -15.79 26.09
C GLY A 95 -24.37 -16.61 26.23
N CYS A 96 -23.18 -16.05 25.96
CA CYS A 96 -21.92 -16.77 26.12
C CYS A 96 -21.36 -16.64 27.55
N PRO A 97 -21.15 -17.75 28.29
CA PRO A 97 -20.59 -17.71 29.65
C PRO A 97 -19.06 -17.55 29.69
N ASN A 98 -18.37 -17.59 28.53
CA ASN A 98 -16.92 -17.62 28.48
C ASN A 98 -16.29 -16.24 28.81
N LEU A 99 -15.21 -16.27 29.60
CA LEU A 99 -14.40 -15.10 29.94
C LEU A 99 -13.21 -14.96 28.99
N THR A 100 -12.86 -13.72 28.64
CA THR A 100 -11.87 -13.38 27.62
C THR A 100 -11.00 -12.23 28.07
N ASP A 101 -9.73 -12.26 27.70
CA ASP A 101 -8.72 -11.23 27.94
C ASP A 101 -8.36 -10.44 26.66
N ARG A 102 -8.90 -10.86 25.51
CA ARG A 102 -8.64 -10.27 24.19
C ARG A 102 -9.28 -8.88 24.03
N LYS A 103 -8.66 -8.05 23.18
CA LYS A 103 -9.14 -6.70 22.83
C LYS A 103 -10.51 -6.74 22.13
N SER A 104 -10.77 -7.78 21.34
CA SER A 104 -12.04 -8.01 20.65
C SER A 104 -13.22 -8.25 21.61
N CYS A 105 -12.96 -8.57 22.89
CA CYS A 105 -13.98 -8.92 23.89
C CYS A 105 -14.87 -10.12 23.47
N TYR A 106 -14.37 -10.97 22.55
CA TYR A 106 -15.01 -12.20 22.11
C TYR A 106 -14.14 -13.41 22.45
N CYS A 107 -14.77 -14.55 22.75
CA CYS A 107 -14.05 -15.80 22.93
C CYS A 107 -13.56 -16.31 21.58
N GLU A 108 -12.64 -17.28 21.56
CA GLU A 108 -11.99 -17.68 20.30
C GLU A 108 -13.01 -18.15 19.24
N THR A 109 -14.06 -18.82 19.70
CA THR A 109 -15.17 -19.26 18.85
C THR A 109 -15.94 -18.07 18.26
N HIS A 110 -16.31 -17.10 19.08
CA HIS A 110 -17.11 -15.95 18.66
C HIS A 110 -16.31 -14.89 17.91
N GLU A 111 -15.01 -14.76 18.17
CA GLU A 111 -14.14 -13.86 17.43
C GLU A 111 -14.12 -14.24 15.95
N LYS A 112 -14.01 -15.53 15.62
CA LYS A 112 -14.07 -16.04 14.24
C LYS A 112 -15.42 -15.76 13.59
N VAL A 113 -16.53 -15.90 14.33
CA VAL A 113 -17.88 -15.63 13.82
C VAL A 113 -18.07 -14.14 13.52
N VAL A 114 -17.70 -13.27 14.46
CA VAL A 114 -17.82 -11.82 14.30
C VAL A 114 -16.87 -11.30 13.21
N GLN A 115 -15.67 -11.87 13.12
CA GLN A 115 -14.72 -11.55 12.05
C GLN A 115 -15.27 -11.91 10.67
N ARG A 116 -15.85 -13.11 10.51
CA ARG A 116 -16.48 -13.52 9.25
C ARG A 116 -17.67 -12.62 8.90
N HIS A 117 -18.49 -12.28 9.90
CA HIS A 117 -19.60 -11.35 9.72
C HIS A 117 -19.10 -9.97 9.27
N TYR A 118 -18.04 -9.44 9.90
CA TYR A 118 -17.42 -8.19 9.50
C TYR A 118 -16.87 -8.26 8.07
N GLU A 119 -16.16 -9.33 7.72
CA GLU A 119 -15.61 -9.52 6.37
C GLU A 119 -16.69 -9.58 5.29
N HIS A 120 -17.80 -10.27 5.55
CA HIS A 120 -18.88 -10.41 4.59
C HIS A 120 -19.76 -9.15 4.48
N PHE A 121 -20.12 -8.53 5.60
CA PHE A 121 -21.14 -7.46 5.62
C PHE A 121 -20.58 -6.05 5.80
N SER A 122 -19.45 -5.88 6.50
CA SER A 122 -19.00 -4.55 6.97
C SER A 122 -17.71 -4.06 6.32
N ARG A 123 -16.81 -4.98 5.93
CA ARG A 123 -15.53 -4.67 5.29
C ARG A 123 -15.70 -4.06 3.89
N GLY A 124 -16.90 -4.17 3.34
CA GLY A 124 -17.27 -3.68 2.03
C GLY A 124 -16.85 -4.63 0.91
N TYR A 125 -17.47 -4.41 -0.24
CA TYR A 125 -17.19 -5.12 -1.47
C TYR A 125 -15.76 -4.79 -1.98
N ASP A 126 -14.90 -5.80 -2.15
CA ASP A 126 -13.57 -5.58 -2.72
C ASP A 126 -13.68 -5.36 -4.24
N GLN A 127 -13.70 -4.08 -4.63
CA GLN A 127 -13.70 -3.70 -6.04
C GLN A 127 -12.50 -4.28 -6.81
N HIS A 128 -11.37 -4.58 -6.14
CA HIS A 128 -10.21 -5.19 -6.77
C HIS A 128 -10.40 -6.67 -7.10
N GLU A 129 -11.35 -7.36 -6.46
CA GLU A 129 -11.60 -8.79 -6.68
C GLU A 129 -12.36 -9.05 -7.98
N ARG A 130 -13.40 -8.25 -8.28
CA ARG A 130 -14.21 -8.44 -9.51
C ARG A 130 -13.49 -7.99 -10.78
N TYR A 131 -12.70 -6.92 -10.69
CA TYR A 131 -11.92 -6.44 -11.82
C TYR A 131 -10.45 -6.43 -11.44
N GLY A 132 -9.77 -7.53 -11.75
CA GLY A 132 -8.35 -7.70 -11.47
C GLY A 132 -7.51 -6.56 -12.06
N SER A 133 -6.28 -6.40 -11.56
CA SER A 133 -5.35 -5.35 -12.00
C SER A 133 -5.11 -5.29 -13.52
N VAL A 134 -5.35 -6.40 -14.22
CA VAL A 134 -5.27 -6.51 -15.67
C VAL A 134 -6.31 -5.62 -16.35
N TRP A 135 -7.57 -5.66 -15.92
CA TRP A 135 -8.65 -4.85 -16.50
C TRP A 135 -8.34 -3.36 -16.43
N ARG A 136 -7.83 -2.91 -15.27
CA ARG A 136 -7.48 -1.50 -15.08
C ARG A 136 -6.47 -1.02 -16.13
N ARG A 137 -5.44 -1.82 -16.42
CA ARG A 137 -4.42 -1.49 -17.43
C ARG A 137 -5.01 -1.45 -18.84
N ILE A 138 -5.87 -2.42 -19.17
CA ILE A 138 -6.56 -2.48 -20.47
C ILE A 138 -7.45 -1.25 -20.64
N ARG A 139 -8.28 -0.95 -19.63
CA ARG A 139 -9.17 0.21 -19.61
C ARG A 139 -8.40 1.53 -19.80
N ASP A 140 -7.34 1.72 -19.02
CA ASP A 140 -6.56 2.97 -19.08
C ASP A 140 -5.87 3.14 -20.45
N ARG A 141 -5.39 2.04 -21.06
CA ARG A 141 -4.85 2.06 -22.44
C ARG A 141 -5.95 2.38 -23.46
N HIS A 142 -7.10 1.73 -23.35
CA HIS A 142 -8.20 1.90 -24.28
C HIS A 142 -8.74 3.34 -24.27
N LEU A 143 -8.94 3.93 -23.09
CA LEU A 143 -9.36 5.33 -22.94
C LEU A 143 -8.32 6.33 -23.45
N ALA A 144 -7.02 6.00 -23.37
CA ALA A 144 -5.98 6.84 -23.94
C ALA A 144 -6.02 6.85 -25.48
N GLY A 145 -6.40 5.73 -26.11
CA GLY A 145 -6.61 5.63 -27.56
C GLY A 145 -7.94 6.21 -28.04
N HIS A 146 -8.99 6.08 -27.22
CA HIS A 146 -10.36 6.50 -27.54
C HIS A 146 -10.88 7.50 -26.48
N PRO A 147 -10.41 8.76 -26.51
CA PRO A 147 -10.76 9.75 -25.49
C PRO A 147 -12.20 10.29 -25.62
N LEU A 148 -12.90 9.99 -26.72
CA LEU A 148 -14.24 10.51 -27.02
C LEU A 148 -15.28 9.40 -26.95
N CYS A 149 -16.49 9.76 -26.55
CA CYS A 149 -17.64 8.87 -26.55
C CYS A 149 -18.03 8.51 -27.98
N GLU A 150 -18.01 7.22 -28.31
CA GLU A 150 -18.29 6.71 -29.66
C GLU A 150 -19.74 6.98 -30.08
N MET A 151 -20.71 6.75 -29.19
CA MET A 151 -22.12 7.04 -29.46
C MET A 151 -22.41 8.52 -29.69
N CYS A 152 -21.75 9.41 -28.93
CA CYS A 152 -21.91 10.84 -29.14
C CYS A 152 -21.29 11.26 -30.47
N LYS A 153 -20.14 10.68 -30.82
CA LYS A 153 -19.45 10.96 -32.08
C LYS A 153 -20.32 10.60 -33.30
N GLU A 154 -21.03 9.48 -33.25
CA GLU A 154 -22.02 9.09 -34.28
C GLU A 154 -23.17 10.10 -34.42
N GLN A 155 -23.54 10.76 -33.33
CA GLN A 155 -24.56 11.81 -33.30
C GLN A 155 -24.00 13.21 -33.62
N GLY A 156 -22.74 13.32 -34.04
CA GLY A 156 -22.08 14.61 -34.32
C GLY A 156 -21.71 15.42 -33.07
N ARG A 157 -21.71 14.80 -31.89
CA ARG A 157 -21.35 15.43 -30.61
C ARG A 157 -19.99 14.95 -30.12
N TYR A 158 -19.12 15.88 -29.72
CA TYR A 158 -17.81 15.55 -29.15
C TYR A 158 -17.85 15.68 -27.63
N VAL A 159 -17.98 14.53 -26.95
CA VAL A 159 -17.98 14.44 -25.49
C VAL A 159 -16.87 13.49 -25.06
N LEU A 160 -16.16 13.81 -23.98
CA LEU A 160 -15.12 12.95 -23.43
C LEU A 160 -15.71 11.63 -22.90
N ALA A 161 -15.02 10.53 -23.17
CA ALA A 161 -15.34 9.23 -22.58
C ALA A 161 -14.72 9.12 -21.19
N THR A 162 -15.50 8.63 -20.24
CA THR A 162 -15.07 8.40 -18.85
C THR A 162 -15.17 6.93 -18.46
N LEU A 163 -16.00 6.16 -19.16
CA LEU A 163 -16.32 4.77 -18.86
C LEU A 163 -16.07 3.91 -20.09
N VAL A 164 -15.71 2.65 -19.85
CA VAL A 164 -15.56 1.62 -20.88
C VAL A 164 -16.62 0.56 -20.66
N HIS A 165 -17.39 0.28 -21.71
CA HIS A 165 -18.45 -0.72 -21.71
C HIS A 165 -18.02 -1.94 -22.53
N HIS A 166 -18.41 -3.14 -22.08
CA HIS A 166 -18.22 -4.35 -22.87
C HIS A 166 -19.43 -4.54 -23.78
N ILE A 167 -19.23 -4.59 -25.10
CA ILE A 167 -20.32 -4.78 -26.07
C ILE A 167 -21.05 -6.09 -25.78
N ARG A 168 -20.28 -7.18 -25.59
CA ARG A 168 -20.76 -8.44 -25.01
C ARG A 168 -20.39 -8.50 -23.53
N PRO A 169 -21.36 -8.61 -22.61
CA PRO A 169 -21.09 -8.74 -21.18
C PRO A 169 -20.18 -9.93 -20.86
N LEU A 170 -19.38 -9.81 -19.80
CA LEU A 170 -18.53 -10.92 -19.31
C LEU A 170 -19.35 -12.16 -18.91
N SER A 171 -20.56 -11.96 -18.38
CA SER A 171 -21.48 -13.06 -18.01
C SER A 171 -21.80 -13.96 -19.20
N ASP A 172 -21.84 -13.38 -20.38
CA ASP A 172 -22.26 -14.06 -21.61
C ASP A 172 -21.04 -14.55 -22.40
N GLY A 173 -19.84 -14.52 -21.81
CA GLY A 173 -18.59 -14.94 -22.45
C GLY A 173 -17.84 -13.82 -23.19
N GLY A 174 -18.09 -12.56 -22.86
CA GLY A 174 -17.32 -11.42 -23.37
C GLY A 174 -15.85 -11.43 -22.92
N THR A 175 -14.94 -11.02 -23.79
CA THR A 175 -13.51 -10.87 -23.51
C THR A 175 -13.15 -9.40 -23.22
N HIS A 176 -11.95 -9.16 -22.69
CA HIS A 176 -11.39 -7.81 -22.48
C HIS A 176 -10.58 -7.33 -23.70
N GLU A 177 -10.82 -7.92 -24.88
CA GLU A 177 -10.17 -7.51 -26.13
C GLU A 177 -10.68 -6.15 -26.58
N GLU A 178 -9.84 -5.34 -27.21
CA GLU A 178 -10.20 -3.97 -27.61
C GLU A 178 -11.41 -3.93 -28.57
N SER A 179 -11.64 -4.98 -29.36
CA SER A 179 -12.81 -5.12 -30.24
C SER A 179 -14.14 -5.31 -29.51
N ASN A 180 -14.11 -5.76 -28.25
CA ASN A 180 -15.30 -5.92 -27.40
C ASN A 180 -15.51 -4.72 -26.47
N LEU A 181 -14.66 -3.70 -26.54
CA LEU A 181 -14.71 -2.53 -25.68
C LEU A 181 -15.20 -1.32 -26.47
N MET A 182 -16.04 -0.51 -25.82
CA MET A 182 -16.50 0.77 -26.36
C MET A 182 -16.34 1.88 -25.33
N SER A 183 -15.86 3.04 -25.78
CA SER A 183 -15.64 4.21 -24.93
C SER A 183 -16.89 5.10 -24.87
N LEU A 184 -17.39 5.36 -23.66
CA LEU A 184 -18.66 6.05 -23.42
C LEU A 184 -18.56 7.14 -22.35
N CYS A 185 -19.43 8.14 -22.47
CA CYS A 185 -19.73 9.07 -21.38
C CYS A 185 -20.74 8.44 -20.41
N VAL A 186 -20.84 9.00 -19.20
CA VAL A 186 -21.72 8.51 -18.12
C VAL A 186 -23.17 8.38 -18.60
N SER A 187 -23.72 9.39 -19.27
CA SER A 187 -25.11 9.39 -19.74
C SER A 187 -25.38 8.30 -20.79
N CYS A 188 -24.46 8.07 -21.73
CA CYS A 188 -24.63 7.03 -22.74
C CYS A 188 -24.50 5.64 -22.12
N HIS A 189 -23.57 5.48 -21.18
CA HIS A 189 -23.36 4.23 -20.45
C HIS A 189 -24.61 3.80 -19.67
N GLU A 190 -25.20 4.71 -18.88
CA GLU A 190 -26.44 4.46 -18.14
C GLU A 190 -27.60 4.07 -19.05
N ARG A 191 -27.75 4.76 -20.19
CA ARG A 191 -28.80 4.48 -21.18
C ARG A 191 -28.68 3.08 -21.78
N ILE A 192 -27.46 2.57 -21.99
CA ILE A 192 -27.25 1.19 -22.47
C ILE A 192 -27.66 0.19 -21.39
N HIS A 193 -27.22 0.38 -20.13
CA HIS A 193 -27.60 -0.49 -19.02
C HIS A 193 -29.11 -0.57 -18.81
N GLN A 194 -29.80 0.57 -18.91
CA GLN A 194 -31.25 0.63 -18.80
C GLN A 194 -31.95 -0.14 -19.92
N ARG A 195 -31.49 -0.01 -21.17
CA ARG A 195 -32.06 -0.73 -22.32
C ARG A 195 -31.83 -2.23 -22.21
N CYS A 196 -30.64 -2.66 -21.82
CA CYS A 196 -30.31 -4.09 -21.70
C CYS A 196 -30.96 -4.78 -20.49
N SER A 197 -31.41 -4.01 -19.49
CA SER A 197 -32.08 -4.56 -18.29
C SER A 197 -33.60 -4.74 -18.46
N GLY A 198 -34.20 -4.16 -19.51
CA GLY A 198 -35.67 -4.11 -19.68
C GLY A 198 -36.30 -5.30 -20.42
N ASP A 199 -35.50 -6.13 -21.09
CA ASP A 199 -35.98 -7.27 -21.89
C ASP A 199 -35.72 -8.62 -21.21
N ARG A 200 -36.22 -8.82 -19.99
CA ARG A 200 -36.14 -10.12 -19.29
C ARG A 200 -37.36 -10.46 -18.47
#